data_AF-A0A960SQ04-F1
#
_entry.id   AF-A0A960SQ04-F1
#
_cell.length_a   1.000
_cell.length_b   1.000
_cell.length_c   1.000
_cell.angle_alpha   90.00
_cell.angle_beta   90.00
_cell.angle_gamma   90.00
#
_symmetry.space_group_name_H-M   'P 1'
#
loop_
_entity.id
_entity.type
_entity.pdbx_description
1 polymer ?
#
loop_
_entity_poly.entity_id
_entity_poly.type
_entity_poly.pdbx_seq_one_letter_code
_entity_poly.pdbx_strand_id
1 'polypeptide(L)'
;MNRQRAERLLETATRRCLTAGEREEWDAWLGASGSERTGWEDEMGLSRMLAGLDRPPVSSNFASRVMAALDHEWRVAGRRRTRWFSRAAWLRWRWQAAAGSVAALALALILVQESSHVRARREVVRGAEMLAEAGGVLSVDLLQDFDSIYALPGGPLPSVIEFAAAFDQPVP
;
A
#
# COMPACT_ATOMS: atom_id res chain seq x y z
N MET A 1 -30.23 -7.25 -53.59
CA MET A 1 -29.96 -8.17 -52.45
C MET A 1 -29.65 -7.34 -51.20
N ASN A 2 -29.98 -7.83 -50.00
CA ASN A 2 -29.72 -7.12 -48.73
C ASN A 2 -28.39 -7.58 -48.09
N ARG A 3 -27.85 -6.79 -47.16
CA ARG A 3 -26.56 -7.07 -46.47
C ARG A 3 -26.55 -8.40 -45.74
N GLN A 4 -27.65 -8.77 -45.07
CA GLN A 4 -27.77 -10.03 -44.34
C GLN A 4 -27.62 -11.26 -45.26
N ARG A 5 -28.12 -11.19 -46.50
CA ARG A 5 -27.94 -12.27 -47.48
C ARG A 5 -26.49 -12.37 -47.94
N ALA A 6 -25.82 -11.23 -48.12
CA ALA A 6 -24.39 -11.19 -48.44
C ALA A 6 -23.55 -11.84 -47.32
N GLU A 7 -23.82 -11.51 -46.05
CA GLU A 7 -23.15 -12.12 -44.89
C GLU A 7 -23.36 -13.65 -44.83
N ARG A 8 -24.57 -14.13 -45.12
CA ARG A 8 -24.84 -15.58 -45.21
C ARG A 8 -24.11 -16.26 -46.36
N LEU A 9 -23.94 -15.60 -47.50
CA LEU A 9 -23.15 -16.13 -48.61
C LEU A 9 -21.68 -16.24 -48.22
N LEU A 10 -21.14 -15.30 -47.45
CA LEU A 10 -19.79 -15.38 -46.88
C LEU A 10 -19.62 -16.51 -45.87
N GLU A 11 -20.58 -16.69 -44.96
CA GLU A 11 -20.56 -17.84 -44.04
C GLU A 11 -20.63 -19.16 -44.83
N THR A 12 -21.37 -19.18 -45.93
CA THR A 12 -21.44 -20.34 -46.81
C THR A 12 -20.09 -20.57 -47.50
N ALA A 13 -19.47 -19.52 -48.03
CA ALA A 13 -18.18 -19.55 -48.74
C ALA A 13 -17.01 -20.01 -47.85
N THR A 14 -17.05 -19.73 -46.55
CA THR A 14 -16.06 -20.20 -45.58
C THR A 14 -16.19 -21.70 -45.26
N ARG A 15 -17.39 -22.28 -45.42
CA ARG A 15 -17.64 -23.71 -45.16
C ARG A 15 -17.54 -24.57 -46.42
N ARG A 16 -18.00 -24.05 -47.56
CA ARG A 16 -18.05 -24.73 -48.86
C ARG A 16 -17.94 -23.72 -50.01
N CYS A 17 -17.61 -24.19 -51.21
CA CYS A 17 -17.72 -23.35 -52.40
C CYS A 17 -19.18 -22.92 -52.65
N LEU A 18 -19.35 -21.66 -53.07
CA LEU A 18 -20.63 -21.14 -53.54
C LEU A 18 -21.03 -21.81 -54.85
N THR A 19 -22.32 -22.06 -55.02
CA THR A 19 -22.90 -22.53 -56.28
C THR A 19 -22.92 -21.42 -57.33
N ALA A 20 -23.14 -21.79 -58.60
CA ALA A 20 -23.18 -20.81 -59.69
C ALA A 20 -24.24 -19.71 -59.46
N GLY A 21 -25.46 -20.09 -59.05
CA GLY A 21 -26.52 -19.11 -58.76
C GLY A 21 -26.22 -18.22 -57.56
N GLU A 22 -25.63 -18.76 -56.50
CA GLU A 22 -25.18 -17.97 -55.35
C GLU A 22 -24.07 -16.97 -55.72
N ARG A 23 -23.21 -17.34 -56.66
CA ARG A 23 -22.14 -16.46 -57.16
C ARG A 23 -22.70 -15.34 -58.05
N GLU A 24 -23.67 -15.64 -58.90
CA GLU A 24 -24.37 -14.60 -59.67
C GLU A 24 -25.11 -13.62 -58.77
N GLU A 25 -25.78 -14.11 -57.71
CA GLU A 25 -26.40 -13.26 -56.68
C GLU A 25 -25.35 -12.34 -56.02
N TRP A 26 -24.18 -12.88 -55.68
CA TRP A 26 -23.07 -12.15 -55.07
C TRP A 26 -22.51 -11.07 -56.00
N ASP A 27 -22.22 -11.42 -57.26
CA ASP A 27 -21.65 -10.50 -58.24
C ASP A 27 -22.62 -9.38 -58.60
N ALA A 28 -23.92 -9.69 -58.71
CA ALA A 28 -24.96 -8.69 -58.92
C ALA A 28 -25.07 -7.70 -57.75
N TRP A 29 -24.86 -8.16 -56.52
CA TRP A 29 -24.87 -7.30 -55.34
C TRP A 29 -23.61 -6.46 -55.22
N LEU A 30 -22.42 -7.03 -55.43
CA LEU A 30 -21.17 -6.26 -55.48
C LEU A 30 -21.20 -5.18 -56.58
N GLY A 31 -21.83 -5.46 -57.71
CA GLY A 31 -22.07 -4.49 -58.77
C GLY A 31 -22.88 -3.27 -58.32
N ALA A 32 -23.76 -3.44 -57.34
CA ALA A 32 -24.61 -2.37 -56.79
C ALA A 32 -24.01 -1.67 -55.55
N SER A 33 -23.05 -2.29 -54.85
CA SER A 33 -22.57 -1.86 -53.52
C SER A 33 -21.23 -1.11 -53.54
N GLY A 34 -21.09 -0.14 -54.46
CA GLY A 34 -19.82 0.49 -54.87
C GLY A 34 -18.78 0.84 -53.80
N SER A 35 -19.15 1.43 -52.66
CA SER A 35 -18.18 1.84 -51.63
C SER A 35 -17.74 0.73 -50.67
N GLU A 36 -18.55 -0.32 -50.50
CA GLU A 36 -18.23 -1.46 -49.64
C GLU A 36 -17.62 -2.63 -50.42
N ARG A 37 -17.65 -2.54 -51.77
CA ARG A 37 -17.25 -3.60 -52.69
C ARG A 37 -15.86 -4.18 -52.39
N THR A 38 -14.87 -3.33 -52.17
CA THR A 38 -13.48 -3.78 -51.94
C THR A 38 -13.36 -4.66 -50.69
N GLY A 39 -13.98 -4.26 -49.57
CA GLY A 39 -13.92 -5.05 -48.33
C GLY A 39 -14.60 -6.41 -48.46
N TRP A 40 -15.71 -6.47 -49.19
CA TRP A 40 -16.41 -7.74 -49.45
C TRP A 40 -15.67 -8.64 -50.44
N GLU A 41 -15.04 -8.08 -51.46
CA GLU A 41 -14.18 -8.82 -52.40
C GLU A 41 -12.94 -9.40 -51.71
N ASP A 42 -12.31 -8.63 -50.80
CA ASP A 42 -11.17 -9.05 -50.00
C ASP A 42 -11.55 -10.22 -49.08
N GLU A 43 -12.67 -10.10 -48.35
CA GLU A 43 -13.16 -11.16 -47.44
C GLU A 43 -13.50 -12.46 -48.21
N MET A 44 -14.12 -12.34 -49.39
CA MET A 44 -14.37 -13.49 -50.27
C MET A 44 -13.10 -14.06 -50.88
N GLY A 45 -12.10 -13.23 -51.15
CA GLY A 45 -10.76 -13.65 -51.57
C GLY A 45 -10.09 -14.49 -50.50
N LEU A 46 -10.04 -13.97 -49.27
CA LEU A 46 -9.49 -14.65 -48.10
C LEU A 46 -10.19 -15.98 -47.84
N SER A 47 -11.53 -15.99 -47.83
CA SER A 47 -12.31 -17.21 -47.60
C SER A 47 -11.97 -18.31 -48.62
N ARG A 48 -11.79 -17.95 -49.90
CA ARG A 48 -11.38 -18.89 -50.94
C ARG A 48 -9.95 -19.40 -50.74
N MET A 49 -9.02 -18.52 -50.36
CA MET A 49 -7.64 -18.93 -50.08
C MET A 49 -7.60 -19.90 -48.91
N LEU A 50 -8.33 -19.62 -47.82
CA LEU A 50 -8.42 -20.50 -46.66
C LEU A 50 -9.08 -21.85 -46.99
N ALA A 51 -10.12 -21.86 -47.83
CA ALA A 51 -10.76 -23.10 -48.26
C ALA A 51 -9.84 -23.98 -49.13
N GLY A 52 -8.88 -23.36 -49.83
CA GLY A 52 -7.86 -24.06 -50.62
C GLY A 52 -6.65 -24.55 -49.81
N LEU A 53 -6.51 -24.15 -48.55
CA LEU A 53 -5.44 -24.64 -47.69
C LEU A 53 -5.74 -26.09 -47.29
N ASP A 54 -4.72 -26.93 -47.42
CA ASP A 54 -4.80 -28.29 -46.92
C ASP A 54 -4.94 -28.25 -45.39
N ARG A 55 -5.85 -29.07 -44.85
CA ARG A 55 -6.05 -29.12 -43.40
C ARG A 55 -4.92 -29.96 -42.83
N PRO A 56 -3.95 -29.35 -42.10
CA PRO A 56 -2.84 -30.12 -41.58
C PRO A 56 -3.39 -31.22 -40.66
N PRO A 57 -2.84 -32.44 -40.72
CA PRO A 57 -3.28 -33.51 -39.85
C PRO A 57 -3.05 -33.08 -38.40
N VAL A 58 -4.12 -33.13 -37.59
CA VAL A 58 -4.02 -32.86 -36.17
C VAL A 58 -3.20 -33.97 -35.53
N SER A 59 -2.16 -33.62 -34.77
CA SER A 59 -1.36 -34.61 -34.05
C SER A 59 -2.25 -35.41 -33.09
N SER A 60 -2.08 -36.74 -33.03
CA SER A 60 -2.85 -37.61 -32.13
C SER A 60 -2.72 -37.27 -30.64
N ASN A 61 -1.66 -36.56 -30.26
CA ASN A 61 -1.41 -36.07 -28.91
C ASN A 61 -1.82 -34.60 -28.69
N PHE A 62 -2.55 -33.98 -29.61
CA PHE A 62 -2.94 -32.57 -29.50
C PHE A 62 -3.71 -32.31 -28.20
N ALA A 63 -4.75 -33.10 -27.95
CA ALA A 63 -5.58 -32.96 -26.75
C ALA A 63 -4.78 -33.16 -25.46
N SER A 64 -3.88 -34.15 -25.42
CA SER A 64 -3.05 -34.38 -24.23
C SER A 64 -2.05 -33.26 -23.99
N ARG A 65 -1.46 -32.68 -25.05
CA ARG A 65 -0.57 -31.51 -24.94
C ARG A 65 -1.32 -30.26 -24.47
N VAL A 66 -2.54 -30.03 -24.98
CA VAL A 66 -3.38 -28.91 -24.55
C VAL A 66 -3.78 -29.05 -23.09
N MET A 67 -4.26 -30.22 -22.67
CA MET A 67 -4.63 -30.47 -21.27
C MET A 67 -3.42 -30.32 -20.34
N ALA A 68 -2.25 -30.83 -20.73
CA ALA A 68 -1.02 -30.67 -19.96
C ALA A 68 -0.59 -29.20 -19.83
N ALA A 69 -0.75 -28.40 -20.89
CA ALA A 69 -0.44 -26.97 -20.88
C ALA A 69 -1.39 -26.20 -19.95
N LEU A 70 -2.69 -26.47 -20.04
CA LEU A 70 -3.68 -25.90 -19.13
C LEU A 70 -3.37 -26.27 -17.67
N ASP A 71 -3.20 -27.56 -17.38
CA ASP A 71 -2.87 -28.03 -16.02
C ASP A 71 -1.60 -27.39 -15.46
N HIS A 72 -0.62 -27.11 -16.31
CA HIS A 72 0.58 -26.39 -15.92
C HIS A 72 0.25 -24.94 -15.53
N GLU A 73 -0.51 -24.21 -16.34
CA GLU A 73 -0.93 -22.84 -16.05
C GLU A 73 -1.76 -22.74 -14.77
N TRP A 74 -2.75 -23.61 -14.58
CA TRP A 74 -3.56 -23.66 -13.35
C TRP A 74 -2.70 -23.89 -12.10
N ARG A 75 -1.74 -24.82 -12.17
CA ARG A 75 -0.82 -25.10 -11.04
C ARG A 75 0.15 -23.97 -10.76
N VAL A 76 0.57 -23.20 -11.77
CA VAL A 76 1.44 -22.03 -11.59
C VAL A 76 0.66 -20.85 -11.01
N ALA A 77 -0.56 -20.60 -11.51
CA ALA A 77 -1.44 -19.55 -11.02
C ALA A 77 -1.81 -19.76 -9.54
N GLY A 78 -2.18 -20.99 -9.16
CA GLY A 78 -2.47 -21.35 -7.76
C GLY A 78 -1.29 -21.11 -6.82
N ARG A 79 -0.08 -21.51 -7.23
CA ARG A 79 1.15 -21.34 -6.40
C ARG A 79 1.56 -19.89 -6.23
N ARG A 80 1.37 -19.03 -7.23
CA ARG A 80 1.67 -17.58 -7.12
C ARG A 80 0.74 -16.89 -6.12
N ARG A 81 -0.56 -17.20 -6.16
CA ARG A 81 -1.56 -16.63 -5.24
C ARG A 81 -1.25 -16.99 -3.78
N THR A 82 -1.00 -18.26 -3.49
CA THR A 82 -0.72 -18.72 -2.10
C THR A 82 0.57 -18.14 -1.53
N ARG A 83 1.61 -17.94 -2.34
CA ARG A 83 2.87 -17.32 -1.90
C ARG A 83 2.74 -15.82 -1.61
N TRP A 84 1.87 -15.12 -2.33
CA TRP A 84 1.63 -13.70 -2.08
C TRP A 84 0.83 -13.48 -0.79
N PHE A 85 -0.26 -14.25 -0.58
CA PHE A 85 -1.05 -14.18 0.64
C PHE A 85 -0.25 -14.57 1.90
N SER A 86 0.60 -15.59 1.82
CA SER A 86 1.46 -15.98 2.96
C SER A 86 2.51 -14.94 3.31
N ARG A 87 3.12 -14.26 2.33
CA ARG A 87 4.05 -13.16 2.57
C ARG A 87 3.37 -11.93 3.17
N ALA A 88 2.20 -11.56 2.65
CA ALA A 88 1.43 -10.44 3.18
C ALA A 88 0.94 -10.70 4.62
N ALA A 89 0.48 -11.91 4.90
CA ALA A 89 0.06 -12.33 6.24
C ALA A 89 1.23 -12.31 7.24
N TRP A 90 2.40 -12.84 6.84
CA TRP A 90 3.60 -12.84 7.67
C TRP A 90 4.11 -11.43 7.96
N LEU A 91 4.12 -10.55 6.96
CA LEU A 91 4.52 -9.16 7.14
C LEU A 91 3.54 -8.44 8.08
N ARG A 92 2.23 -8.62 7.90
CA ARG A 92 1.21 -8.00 8.76
C ARG A 92 1.32 -8.45 10.22
N TRP A 93 1.63 -9.72 10.47
CA TRP A 93 1.88 -10.23 11.82
C TRP A 93 3.12 -9.60 12.48
N ARG A 94 4.21 -9.42 11.73
CA ARG A 94 5.42 -8.75 12.25
C ARG A 94 5.16 -7.30 12.66
N TRP A 95 4.37 -6.57 11.89
CA TRP A 95 4.04 -5.18 12.20
C TRP A 95 3.10 -5.08 13.41
N GLN A 96 2.15 -6.01 13.56
CA GLN A 96 1.32 -6.08 14.76
C GLN A 96 2.13 -6.44 16.02
N ALA A 97 3.09 -7.37 15.89
CA ALA A 97 3.99 -7.71 17.00
C ALA A 97 4.91 -6.54 17.41
N ALA A 98 5.43 -5.78 16.44
CA ALA A 98 6.24 -4.60 16.70
C ALA A 98 5.42 -3.42 17.26
N ALA A 99 4.17 -3.24 16.83
CA ALA A 99 3.29 -2.21 17.38
C ALA A 99 2.87 -2.51 18.82
N GLY A 100 2.64 -3.79 19.15
CA GLY A 100 2.29 -4.21 20.51
C GLY A 100 3.38 -3.94 21.54
N SER A 101 4.66 -4.13 21.17
CA SER A 101 5.78 -3.86 22.09
C SER A 101 5.98 -2.37 22.36
N VAL A 102 5.80 -1.51 21.36
CA VAL A 102 5.89 -0.04 21.53
C VAL A 102 4.76 0.48 22.39
N ALA A 103 3.52 0.00 22.19
CA ALA A 103 2.38 0.39 23.02
C ALA A 103 2.55 -0.05 24.48
N ALA A 104 3.08 -1.25 24.73
CA ALA A 104 3.38 -1.73 26.08
C ALA A 104 4.47 -0.90 26.77
N LEU A 105 5.53 -0.52 26.04
CA LEU A 105 6.58 0.36 26.55
C LEU A 105 6.06 1.77 26.86
N ALA A 106 5.22 2.34 25.99
CA ALA A 106 4.60 3.63 26.23
C ALA A 106 3.68 3.60 27.47
N LEU A 107 2.88 2.54 27.62
CA LEU A 107 2.03 2.36 28.80
C LEU A 107 2.86 2.19 30.08
N ALA A 108 3.94 1.41 30.03
CA ALA A 108 4.86 1.27 31.16
C ALA A 108 5.51 2.60 31.55
N LEU A 109 5.91 3.42 30.57
CA LEU A 109 6.49 4.74 30.82
C LEU A 109 5.48 5.70 31.45
N ILE A 110 4.24 5.72 30.96
CA ILE A 110 3.14 6.52 31.53
C ILE A 110 2.88 6.13 32.99
N LEU A 111 2.83 4.83 33.30
CA LEU A 111 2.60 4.34 34.66
C LEU A 111 3.77 4.68 35.60
N VAL A 112 5.01 4.59 35.13
CA VAL A 112 6.19 5.00 35.90
C VAL A 112 6.17 6.50 36.18
N GLN A 113 5.85 7.31 35.17
CA GLN A 113 5.79 8.77 35.31
C GLN A 113 4.72 9.19 36.32
N GLU A 114 3.52 8.61 36.27
CA GLU A 114 2.46 8.89 37.24
C GLU A 114 2.89 8.52 38.68
N SER A 115 3.55 7.38 38.84
CA SER A 115 4.08 6.95 40.15
C SER A 115 5.14 7.92 40.71
N SER A 116 5.90 8.57 39.84
CA SER A 116 6.92 9.56 40.22
C SER A 116 6.30 10.89 40.66
N HIS A 117 5.22 11.35 40.00
CA HIS A 117 4.51 12.56 40.40
C HIS A 117 3.81 12.42 41.76
N VAL A 118 3.29 11.22 42.07
CA VAL A 118 2.71 10.93 43.40
C VAL A 118 3.79 10.92 44.50
N ARG A 119 5.02 10.48 44.19
CA ARG A 119 6.15 10.53 45.14
C ARG A 119 6.66 11.95 45.34
N ALA A 120 6.80 12.73 44.26
CA ALA A 120 7.21 14.13 44.32
C ALA A 120 6.24 14.99 45.15
N ARG A 121 4.92 14.76 45.04
CA ARG A 121 3.92 15.45 45.89
C ARG A 121 4.10 15.13 47.39
N ARG A 122 4.49 13.90 47.74
CA ARG A 122 4.73 13.53 49.15
C ARG A 122 6.00 14.16 49.72
N GLU A 123 7.03 14.36 48.89
CA GLU A 123 8.23 15.08 49.30
C GLU A 123 7.98 16.58 49.45
N VAL A 124 7.16 17.19 48.57
CA VAL A 124 6.73 18.59 48.71
C VAL A 124 5.86 18.80 49.95
N VAL A 125 4.98 17.86 50.30
CA VAL A 125 4.19 17.94 51.55
C VAL A 125 5.08 17.80 52.78
N ARG A 126 6.06 16.89 52.80
CA ARG A 126 7.04 16.79 53.91
C ARG A 126 7.96 18.01 54.01
N GLY A 127 8.39 18.55 52.87
CA GLY A 127 9.19 19.77 52.83
C GLY A 127 8.39 20.99 53.29
N ALA A 128 7.09 21.06 52.94
CA ALA A 128 6.18 22.10 53.41
C ALA A 128 5.86 21.98 54.91
N GLU A 129 5.73 20.77 55.43
CA GLU A 129 5.58 20.53 56.88
C GLU A 129 6.86 20.91 57.64
N MET A 130 8.04 20.53 57.15
CA MET A 130 9.33 20.93 57.75
C MET A 130 9.61 22.44 57.63
N LEU A 131 9.23 23.08 56.53
CA LEU A 131 9.34 24.53 56.34
C LEU A 131 8.27 25.30 57.14
N ALA A 132 7.09 24.75 57.36
CA ALA A 132 6.08 25.34 58.25
C ALA A 132 6.49 25.22 59.73
N GLU A 133 7.16 24.12 60.10
CA GLU A 133 7.70 23.89 61.44
C GLU A 133 8.97 24.72 61.72
N ALA A 134 9.79 24.98 60.70
CA ALA A 134 11.00 25.81 60.80
C ALA A 134 10.81 27.29 60.42
N GLY A 135 9.69 27.67 59.81
CA GLY A 135 9.55 28.91 59.04
C GLY A 135 8.44 29.85 59.48
N GLY A 136 8.28 30.06 60.79
CA GLY A 136 7.65 31.28 61.32
C GLY A 136 8.44 32.58 61.03
N VAL A 137 9.46 32.54 60.17
CA VAL A 137 10.47 33.59 59.99
C VAL A 137 10.53 34.17 58.56
N LEU A 138 9.85 33.59 57.57
CA LEU A 138 9.71 34.22 56.25
C LEU A 138 8.31 34.83 56.10
N SER A 139 8.16 36.07 56.60
CA SER A 139 6.97 36.87 56.30
C SER A 139 6.94 37.22 54.81
N VAL A 140 5.74 37.32 54.25
CA VAL A 140 5.51 37.68 52.84
C VAL A 140 6.18 38.99 52.43
N ASP A 141 6.44 39.90 53.39
CA ASP A 141 7.22 41.13 53.18
C ASP A 141 8.66 40.88 52.70
N LEU A 142 9.32 39.82 53.18
CA LEU A 142 10.69 39.49 52.75
C LEU A 142 10.76 38.96 51.30
N LEU A 143 9.66 38.44 50.77
CA LEU A 143 9.54 38.05 49.36
C LEU A 143 9.21 39.23 48.44
N GLN A 144 8.80 40.38 48.98
CA GLN A 144 8.51 41.58 48.19
C GLN A 144 9.71 42.52 48.05
N ASP A 145 10.79 42.30 48.79
CA ASP A 145 11.99 43.15 48.72
C ASP A 145 12.94 42.71 47.59
N PHE A 146 12.60 43.09 46.37
CA PHE A 146 13.41 42.84 45.17
C PHE A 146 14.68 43.73 45.09
N ASP A 147 14.86 44.72 45.98
CA ASP A 147 16.03 45.60 45.97
C ASP A 147 17.33 44.87 46.33
N SER A 148 17.24 43.76 47.07
CA SER A 148 18.39 42.89 47.36
C SER A 148 18.99 42.26 46.10
N ILE A 149 18.20 42.07 45.04
CA ILE A 149 18.66 41.51 43.76
C ILE A 149 19.47 42.57 42.98
N TYR A 150 19.17 43.86 43.15
CA TYR A 150 19.88 44.96 42.49
C TYR A 150 21.18 45.36 43.19
N ALA A 151 21.38 44.97 44.45
CA ALA A 151 22.62 45.20 45.18
C ALA A 151 23.74 44.19 44.83
N LEU A 152 23.45 43.19 43.99
CA LEU A 152 24.46 42.24 43.52
C LEU A 152 25.45 42.96 42.58
N PRO A 153 26.78 42.84 42.80
CA PRO A 153 27.76 43.46 41.92
C PRO A 153 27.60 42.88 40.51
N GLY A 154 27.37 43.77 39.53
CA GLY A 154 27.12 43.45 38.12
C GLY A 154 28.34 42.89 37.38
N GLY A 155 28.87 41.77 37.86
CA GLY A 155 29.80 40.90 37.15
C GLY A 155 29.06 39.72 36.49
N PRO A 156 29.72 38.99 35.57
CA PRO A 156 29.12 37.80 34.98
C PRO A 156 28.71 36.82 36.08
N LEU A 157 27.44 36.42 36.08
CA LEU A 157 26.94 35.41 37.01
C LEU A 157 27.77 34.13 36.81
N PRO A 158 28.34 33.54 37.87
CA PRO A 158 29.08 32.29 37.75
C PRO A 158 28.15 31.23 37.15
N SER A 159 28.70 30.40 36.28
CA SER A 159 27.94 29.32 35.67
C SER A 159 27.41 28.37 36.75
N VAL A 160 26.31 27.65 36.48
CA VAL A 160 25.71 26.67 37.43
C VAL A 160 26.76 25.66 37.93
N ILE A 161 27.78 25.39 37.13
CA ILE A 161 28.91 24.50 37.45
C ILE A 161 29.87 25.14 38.47
N GLU A 162 30.17 26.44 38.35
CA GLU A 162 31.00 27.17 39.31
C GLU A 162 30.29 27.36 40.66
N PHE A 163 28.98 27.56 40.64
CA PHE A 163 28.19 27.68 41.88
C PHE A 163 28.15 26.37 42.65
N ALA A 164 28.05 25.23 41.95
CA ALA A 164 28.11 23.90 42.56
C ALA A 164 29.50 23.61 43.17
N ALA A 165 30.59 24.08 42.55
CA ALA A 165 31.95 23.90 43.05
C ALA A 165 32.25 24.67 44.35
N ALA A 166 31.56 25.80 44.59
CA ALA A 166 31.73 26.60 45.81
C ALA A 166 31.12 25.93 47.07
N PHE A 167 30.09 25.09 46.90
CA PHE A 167 29.45 24.35 47.99
C PHE A 167 30.09 22.99 48.28
N ASP A 168 31.03 22.55 47.44
CA ASP A 168 31.75 21.28 47.59
C ASP A 168 33.11 21.43 48.30
N GLN A 169 33.43 22.63 48.81
CA GLN A 169 34.59 22.79 49.69
C GLN A 169 34.22 22.44 51.14
N PRO A 170 34.95 21.52 51.80
CA PRO A 170 34.78 21.28 53.22
C PRO A 170 35.26 22.51 53.99
N VAL A 171 34.36 23.09 54.78
CA VAL A 171 34.69 24.16 55.74
C VAL A 171 35.70 23.61 56.75
N PRO A 172 36.81 24.31 57.07
CA PRO A 172 37.73 23.92 58.15
C PRO A 172 37.10 24.07 59.55
#